data_AF-A0A538Q155-F1
#
_entry.id   AF-A0A538Q155-F1
#
_cell.length_a   1.000
_cell.length_b   1.000
_cell.length_c   1.000
_cell.angle_alpha   90.00
_cell.angle_beta   90.00
_cell.angle_gamma   90.00
#
_symmetry.space_group_name_H-M   'P 1'
#
loop_
_entity.id
_entity.type
_entity.pdbx_description
1 polymer ?
#
loop_
_entity_poly.entity_id
_entity_poly.type
_entity_poly.pdbx_seq_one_letter_code
_entity_poly.pdbx_strand_id
1 'polypeptide(L)'
;MSDHDRGFDERRWGEYQAACEAASDERIRLIPGIEYEDPENVVHVTVWGEGVRFLGSGRKTVDVLHAAKAEGAIAVFAHPWRRDAGSRYRPEWHELLVGVEVWNRQYDGIAPNRRAMRFAEKERLLPFASLDFHTRRQLFPLAMTLEAETAPTTASLIEAIASRRVRPEMLGFDAADLADGFPAAT
;
A
#
# COMPACT_ATOMS: atom_id res chain seq x y z
N MET A 1 -7.75 -4.62 0.26
CA MET A 1 -7.40 -6.04 0.50
C MET A 1 -6.51 -6.44 -0.64
N SER A 2 -5.31 -6.93 -0.35
CA SER A 2 -4.28 -7.13 -1.37
C SER A 2 -3.61 -8.48 -1.21
N ASP A 3 -4.24 -9.50 -1.77
CA ASP A 3 -3.68 -10.86 -1.78
C ASP A 3 -2.48 -10.92 -2.74
N HIS A 4 -1.56 -11.86 -2.48
CA HIS A 4 -0.50 -12.16 -3.43
C HIS A 4 -1.07 -12.57 -4.79
N ASP A 5 -0.44 -12.08 -5.86
CA ASP A 5 -0.72 -12.40 -7.26
C ASP A 5 -0.69 -13.91 -7.58
N ARG A 6 0.01 -14.71 -6.76
CA ARG A 6 0.17 -16.15 -6.96
C ARG A 6 -1.16 -16.89 -7.06
N GLY A 7 -1.35 -17.56 -8.19
CA GLY A 7 -2.55 -18.37 -8.43
C GLY A 7 -3.78 -17.55 -8.78
N PHE A 8 -3.64 -16.24 -9.03
CA PHE A 8 -4.64 -15.44 -9.72
C PHE A 8 -4.53 -15.61 -11.24
N ASP A 9 -5.70 -15.59 -11.86
CA ASP A 9 -5.94 -15.33 -13.27
C ASP A 9 -7.08 -14.31 -13.36
N GLU A 10 -7.45 -13.89 -14.57
CA GLU A 10 -8.52 -12.90 -14.74
C GLU A 10 -9.86 -13.36 -14.14
N ARG A 11 -10.16 -14.65 -14.21
CA ARG A 11 -11.40 -15.21 -13.65
C ARG A 11 -11.40 -15.12 -12.13
N ARG A 12 -10.33 -15.58 -11.47
CA ARG A 12 -10.18 -15.53 -10.02
C ARG A 12 -10.11 -14.09 -9.51
N TRP A 13 -9.53 -13.19 -10.29
CA TRP A 13 -9.57 -11.76 -10.00
C TRP A 13 -11.00 -11.23 -9.96
N GLY A 14 -11.82 -11.54 -10.98
CA GLY A 14 -13.25 -11.19 -10.97
C GLY A 14 -14.01 -11.79 -9.78
N GLU A 15 -13.73 -13.04 -9.41
CA GLU A 15 -14.31 -13.69 -8.22
C GLU A 15 -13.92 -12.97 -6.93
N TYR A 16 -12.65 -12.55 -6.80
CA TYR A 16 -12.15 -11.82 -5.64
C TYR A 16 -12.74 -10.40 -5.54
N GLN A 17 -12.88 -9.70 -6.66
CA GLN A 17 -13.56 -8.41 -6.72
C GLN A 17 -15.02 -8.53 -6.28
N ALA A 18 -15.74 -9.54 -6.78
CA ALA A 18 -17.12 -9.82 -6.39
C ALA A 18 -17.23 -10.18 -4.90
N ALA A 19 -16.27 -10.93 -4.36
CA ALA A 19 -16.24 -11.25 -2.93
C ALA A 19 -15.99 -10.01 -2.06
N CYS A 20 -15.11 -9.10 -2.47
CA CYS A 20 -14.90 -7.83 -1.77
C CYS A 20 -16.17 -6.95 -1.79
N GLU A 21 -16.86 -6.89 -2.93
CA GLU A 21 -18.14 -6.18 -3.05
C GLU A 21 -19.19 -6.78 -2.11
N ALA A 22 -19.38 -8.10 -2.13
CA ALA A 22 -20.37 -8.80 -1.33
C ALA A 22 -20.10 -8.72 0.19
N ALA A 23 -18.84 -8.59 0.59
CA ALA A 23 -18.45 -8.42 2.00
C ALA A 23 -18.39 -6.95 2.44
N SER A 24 -18.60 -6.00 1.53
CA SER A 24 -18.73 -4.58 1.86
C SER A 24 -20.14 -4.27 2.38
N ASP A 25 -20.23 -3.28 3.26
CA ASP A 25 -21.50 -2.72 3.73
C ASP A 25 -21.42 -1.17 3.80
N GLU A 26 -22.44 -0.54 4.36
CA GLU A 26 -22.51 0.92 4.54
C GLU A 26 -21.45 1.51 5.48
N ARG A 27 -20.74 0.67 6.26
CA ARG A 27 -19.74 1.08 7.24
C ARG A 27 -18.32 0.71 6.83
N ILE A 28 -18.15 -0.40 6.10
CA ILE A 28 -16.86 -0.93 5.67
C ILE A 28 -16.91 -1.21 4.17
N ARG A 29 -16.01 -0.55 3.44
CA ARG A 29 -15.78 -0.81 2.02
C ARG A 29 -14.48 -1.57 1.84
N LEU A 30 -14.56 -2.74 1.22
CA LEU A 30 -13.38 -3.50 0.83
C LEU A 30 -13.00 -3.14 -0.60
N ILE A 31 -11.85 -2.48 -0.75
CA ILE A 31 -11.28 -2.18 -2.07
C ILE A 31 -10.36 -3.35 -2.46
N PRO A 32 -10.64 -4.06 -3.55
CA PRO A 32 -9.79 -5.14 -4.01
C PRO A 32 -8.50 -4.58 -4.61
N GLY A 33 -7.39 -5.24 -4.30
CA GLY A 33 -6.06 -4.98 -4.83
C GLY A 33 -5.28 -6.29 -4.89
N ILE A 34 -4.08 -6.22 -5.46
CA ILE A 34 -3.16 -7.36 -5.53
C ILE A 34 -1.77 -6.88 -5.08
N GLU A 35 -1.11 -7.69 -4.27
CA GLU A 35 0.32 -7.56 -3.99
C GLU A 35 1.10 -8.38 -5.01
N TYR A 36 1.69 -7.69 -5.99
CA TYR A 36 2.53 -8.30 -7.01
C TYR A 36 3.96 -8.43 -6.50
N GLU A 37 4.51 -9.63 -6.55
CA GLU A 37 5.94 -9.87 -6.31
C GLU A 37 6.72 -9.96 -7.63
N ASP A 38 7.98 -9.52 -7.58
CA ASP A 38 8.92 -9.76 -8.68
C ASP A 38 9.26 -11.26 -8.82
N PRO A 39 9.86 -11.70 -9.94
CA PRO A 39 10.12 -13.13 -10.18
C PRO A 39 10.99 -13.81 -9.11
N GLU A 40 11.74 -13.03 -8.33
CA GLU A 40 12.61 -13.50 -7.26
C GLU A 40 11.95 -13.43 -5.87
N ASN A 41 10.71 -12.95 -5.76
CA ASN A 41 10.00 -12.74 -4.49
C ASN A 41 10.85 -11.90 -3.49
N VAL A 42 11.36 -10.78 -3.98
CA VAL A 42 12.08 -9.77 -3.21
C VAL A 42 11.31 -8.47 -3.21
N VAL A 43 10.98 -7.93 -4.39
CA VAL A 43 10.28 -6.65 -4.51
C VAL A 43 8.80 -6.89 -4.60
N HIS A 44 8.03 -6.23 -3.73
CA HIS A 44 6.59 -6.34 -3.70
C HIS A 44 5.98 -4.96 -3.96
N VAL A 45 4.96 -4.90 -4.81
CA VAL A 45 4.18 -3.68 -5.05
C VAL A 45 2.71 -4.00 -4.88
N THR A 46 2.05 -3.23 -4.03
CA THR A 46 0.61 -3.34 -3.83
C THR A 46 -0.08 -2.42 -4.82
N VAL A 47 -1.01 -2.97 -5.61
CA VAL A 47 -1.72 -2.25 -6.66
C VAL A 47 -3.23 -2.37 -6.48
N TRP A 48 -3.93 -1.25 -6.52
CA TRP A 48 -5.40 -1.20 -6.44
C TRP A 48 -5.94 0.03 -7.18
N GLY A 49 -7.20 -0.05 -7.59
CA GLY A 49 -7.87 1.06 -8.27
C GLY A 49 -9.24 0.66 -8.80
N GLU A 50 -9.91 1.60 -9.44
CA GLU A 50 -11.22 1.35 -10.05
C GLU A 50 -11.06 0.62 -11.38
N GLY A 51 -11.75 -0.52 -11.55
CA GLY A 51 -11.76 -1.27 -12.80
C GLY A 51 -10.43 -1.92 -13.21
N VAL A 52 -9.41 -1.89 -12.34
CA VAL A 52 -8.07 -2.42 -12.64
C VAL A 52 -8.13 -3.91 -12.92
N ARG A 53 -7.58 -4.32 -14.07
CA ARG A 53 -7.47 -5.73 -14.47
C ARG A 53 -6.35 -6.46 -13.73
N PHE A 54 -6.36 -7.79 -13.79
CA PHE A 54 -5.24 -8.56 -13.30
C PHE A 54 -4.00 -8.32 -14.18
N LEU A 55 -2.90 -7.87 -13.57
CA LEU A 55 -1.70 -7.46 -14.30
C LEU A 55 -0.76 -8.61 -14.61
N GLY A 56 -1.11 -9.84 -14.24
CA GLY A 56 -0.29 -11.04 -14.45
C GLY A 56 0.69 -11.31 -13.32
N SER A 57 0.89 -12.59 -13.02
CA SER A 57 1.75 -13.03 -11.90
C SER A 57 3.23 -13.14 -12.28
N GLY A 58 4.12 -12.87 -11.33
CA GLY A 58 5.57 -13.10 -11.46
C GLY A 58 6.23 -12.27 -12.57
N ARG A 59 5.69 -11.08 -12.85
CA ARG A 59 6.25 -10.12 -13.82
C ARG A 59 7.34 -9.28 -13.15
N LYS A 60 8.22 -8.69 -13.97
CA LYS A 60 9.20 -7.71 -13.45
C LYS A 60 8.44 -6.51 -12.88
N THR A 61 8.93 -5.97 -11.76
CA THR A 61 8.28 -4.86 -11.06
C THR A 61 7.97 -3.68 -11.97
N VAL A 62 8.93 -3.25 -12.81
CA VAL A 62 8.74 -2.11 -13.72
C VAL A 62 7.59 -2.34 -14.72
N ASP A 63 7.41 -3.59 -15.18
CA ASP A 63 6.35 -3.94 -16.13
C ASP A 63 4.96 -3.89 -15.46
N VAL A 64 4.88 -4.31 -14.18
CA VAL A 64 3.67 -4.20 -13.36
C VAL A 64 3.36 -2.73 -13.10
N LEU A 65 4.36 -1.93 -12.74
CA LEU A 65 4.19 -0.50 -12.46
C LEU A 65 3.72 0.29 -13.69
N HIS A 66 4.25 0.00 -14.88
CA HIS A 66 3.76 0.58 -16.12
C HIS A 66 2.32 0.18 -16.41
N ALA A 67 1.97 -1.10 -16.23
CA ALA A 67 0.60 -1.58 -16.45
C ALA A 67 -0.38 -0.94 -15.44
N ALA A 68 0.00 -0.84 -14.17
CA ALA A 68 -0.78 -0.16 -13.13
C ALA A 68 -1.02 1.31 -13.49
N LYS A 69 0.01 2.04 -13.92
CA LYS A 69 -0.11 3.43 -14.36
C LYS A 69 -1.02 3.58 -15.58
N ALA A 70 -0.94 2.65 -16.55
CA ALA A 70 -1.80 2.66 -17.73
C ALA A 70 -3.29 2.43 -17.40
N GLU A 71 -3.57 1.69 -16.32
CA GLU A 71 -4.92 1.46 -15.79
C GLU A 71 -5.38 2.57 -14.83
N GLY A 72 -4.57 3.60 -14.57
CA GLY A 72 -4.87 4.65 -13.59
C GLY A 72 -4.89 4.15 -12.14
N ALA A 73 -4.23 3.03 -11.86
CA ALA A 73 -4.19 2.41 -10.55
C ALA A 73 -3.21 3.13 -9.61
N ILE A 74 -3.43 2.96 -8.31
CA ILE A 74 -2.46 3.29 -7.27
C ILE A 74 -1.48 2.13 -7.14
N ALA A 75 -0.19 2.44 -7.15
CA ALA A 75 0.88 1.49 -6.86
C ALA A 75 1.72 1.98 -5.68
N VAL A 76 1.91 1.12 -4.67
CA VAL A 76 2.70 1.40 -3.48
C VAL A 76 3.81 0.35 -3.33
N PHE A 77 5.03 0.82 -3.10
CA PHE A 77 6.17 -0.06 -2.85
C PHE A 77 6.07 -0.64 -1.44
N ALA A 78 5.80 -1.94 -1.35
CA ALA A 78 5.55 -2.63 -0.10
C ALA A 78 6.85 -3.03 0.60
N HIS A 79 6.87 -2.86 1.93
CA HIS A 79 7.92 -3.23 2.88
C HIS A 79 9.35 -3.24 2.31
N PRO A 80 9.87 -2.11 1.79
CA PRO A 80 11.18 -2.03 1.12
C PRO A 80 12.39 -2.52 1.93
N TRP A 81 12.27 -2.67 3.25
CA TRP A 81 13.35 -3.20 4.09
C TRP A 81 13.30 -4.72 4.28
N ARG A 82 12.20 -5.38 3.90
CA ARG A 82 12.12 -6.83 3.82
C ARG A 82 13.06 -7.30 2.72
N ARG A 83 13.94 -8.25 3.04
CA ARG A 83 14.90 -8.86 2.09
C ARG A 83 15.75 -7.82 1.31
N ASP A 84 15.97 -6.65 1.89
CA ASP A 84 16.70 -5.54 1.26
C ASP A 84 16.10 -5.12 -0.11
N ALA A 85 14.77 -5.22 -0.27
CA ALA A 85 14.10 -4.86 -1.53
C ALA A 85 14.39 -3.42 -2.00
N GLY A 86 14.64 -2.50 -1.06
CA GLY A 86 15.02 -1.11 -1.34
C GLY A 86 16.30 -0.96 -2.16
N SER A 87 17.25 -1.91 -2.10
CA SER A 87 18.44 -1.89 -2.96
C SER A 87 18.13 -2.21 -4.43
N ARG A 88 16.96 -2.79 -4.70
CA ARG A 88 16.45 -3.06 -6.06
C ARG A 88 15.65 -1.90 -6.65
N TYR A 89 15.35 -0.86 -5.86
CA TYR A 89 14.72 0.35 -6.37
C TYR A 89 15.51 0.93 -7.54
N ARG A 90 14.78 1.46 -8.52
CA ARG A 90 15.34 2.18 -9.67
C ARG A 90 14.69 3.56 -9.74
N PRO A 91 15.45 4.64 -10.02
CA PRO A 91 14.89 6.00 -10.10
C PRO A 91 13.71 6.13 -11.06
N GLU A 92 13.65 5.32 -12.12
CA GLU A 92 12.53 5.27 -13.07
C GLU A 92 11.19 4.86 -12.44
N TRP A 93 11.19 4.22 -11.25
CA TRP A 93 9.96 3.87 -10.54
C TRP A 93 9.31 5.06 -9.86
N HIS A 94 10.05 6.17 -9.64
CA HIS A 94 9.56 7.35 -8.94
C HIS A 94 8.23 7.86 -9.52
N GLU A 95 8.13 7.97 -10.84
CA GLU A 95 6.93 8.48 -11.51
C GLU A 95 5.82 7.43 -11.68
N LEU A 96 6.08 6.18 -11.28
CA LEU A 96 5.13 5.07 -11.38
C LEU A 96 4.56 4.68 -10.01
N LEU A 97 5.25 5.04 -8.94
CA LEU A 97 4.84 4.81 -7.56
C LEU A 97 4.16 6.05 -7.00
N VAL A 98 3.04 5.82 -6.32
CA VAL A 98 2.35 6.87 -5.56
C VAL A 98 2.93 7.00 -4.17
N GLY A 99 3.34 5.87 -3.59
CA GLY A 99 3.80 5.81 -2.22
C GLY A 99 4.73 4.63 -1.94
N VAL A 100 5.19 4.60 -0.70
CA VAL A 100 6.06 3.57 -0.17
C VAL A 100 5.65 3.26 1.26
N GLU A 101 5.65 1.98 1.62
CA GLU A 101 5.39 1.57 3.00
C GLU A 101 6.53 2.02 3.91
N VAL A 102 6.18 2.85 4.90
CA VAL A 102 7.07 3.30 5.96
C VAL A 102 6.83 2.56 7.27
N TRP A 103 5.69 1.91 7.41
CA TRP A 103 5.37 1.08 8.56
C TRP A 103 4.51 -0.11 8.14
N ASN A 104 5.14 -1.27 8.06
CA ASN A 104 4.46 -2.54 7.87
C ASN A 104 4.44 -3.29 9.19
N ARG A 105 3.25 -3.55 9.75
CA ARG A 105 3.13 -4.16 11.09
C ARG A 105 3.80 -5.54 11.17
N GLN A 106 3.77 -6.33 10.10
CA GLN A 106 4.36 -7.66 10.07
C GLN A 106 5.90 -7.62 10.18
N TYR A 107 6.55 -6.66 9.52
CA TYR A 107 8.01 -6.62 9.43
C TYR A 107 8.69 -5.60 10.37
N ASP A 108 8.08 -4.43 10.59
CA ASP A 108 8.70 -3.35 11.37
C ASP A 108 8.30 -3.37 12.85
N GLY A 109 7.25 -4.12 13.21
CA GLY A 109 6.79 -4.23 14.58
C GLY A 109 5.99 -2.99 15.04
N ILE A 110 6.39 -2.40 16.16
CA ILE A 110 5.61 -1.37 16.89
C ILE A 110 5.99 0.08 16.54
N ALA A 111 6.88 0.30 15.58
CA ALA A 111 7.30 1.64 15.18
C ALA A 111 7.55 1.70 13.66
N PRO A 112 7.38 2.88 13.03
CA PRO A 112 7.75 3.09 11.64
C PRO A 112 9.25 2.90 11.41
N ASN A 113 9.58 2.46 10.20
CA ASN A 113 10.95 2.28 9.77
C ASN A 113 11.59 3.63 9.39
N ARG A 114 12.53 4.11 10.22
CA ARG A 114 13.25 5.38 9.97
C ARG A 114 13.92 5.45 8.60
N ARG A 115 14.41 4.33 8.07
CA ARG A 115 15.05 4.32 6.75
C ARG A 115 14.02 4.45 5.64
N ALA A 116 12.86 3.83 5.80
CA ALA A 116 11.73 3.98 4.89
C ALA A 116 11.16 5.40 4.90
N MET A 117 11.03 6.02 6.07
CA MET A 117 10.63 7.43 6.19
C MET A 117 11.57 8.36 5.41
N ARG A 118 12.88 8.24 5.63
CA ARG A 118 13.87 9.04 4.88
C ARG A 118 13.85 8.77 3.38
N PHE A 119 13.59 7.53 2.99
CA PHE A 119 13.44 7.17 1.57
C PHE A 119 12.19 7.80 0.96
N ALA A 120 11.05 7.75 1.66
CA ALA A 120 9.80 8.40 1.23
C ALA A 120 10.01 9.90 1.03
N GLU A 121 10.68 10.58 1.97
CA GLU A 121 11.01 11.99 1.88
C GLU A 121 11.91 12.29 0.68
N LYS A 122 13.05 11.58 0.57
CA LYS A 122 14.04 11.77 -0.51
C LYS A 122 13.41 11.58 -1.89
N GLU A 123 12.64 10.51 -2.06
CA GLU A 123 12.00 10.16 -3.33
C GLU A 123 10.62 10.82 -3.48
N ARG A 124 10.22 11.72 -2.57
CA ARG A 124 8.93 12.44 -2.56
C ARG A 124 7.69 11.55 -2.69
N LEU A 125 7.79 10.30 -2.28
CA LEU A 125 6.71 9.32 -2.26
C LEU A 125 5.83 9.54 -1.03
N LEU A 126 4.54 9.23 -1.13
CA LEU A 126 3.66 9.24 0.04
C LEU A 126 4.06 8.14 1.02
N PRO A 127 4.15 8.44 2.32
CA PRO A 127 4.37 7.42 3.33
C PRO A 127 3.07 6.60 3.52
N PHE A 128 3.18 5.28 3.45
CA PHE A 128 2.07 4.35 3.68
C PHE A 128 2.31 3.49 4.91
N ALA A 129 1.23 3.16 5.61
CA ALA A 129 1.23 2.19 6.69
C ALA A 129 0.24 1.06 6.38
N SER A 130 0.63 -0.16 6.72
CA SER A 130 -0.20 -1.34 6.49
C SER A 130 0.03 -2.39 7.57
N LEU A 131 -0.95 -3.28 7.71
CA LEU A 131 -0.88 -4.38 8.66
C LEU A 131 -0.21 -5.63 8.11
N ASP A 132 -0.18 -5.77 6.78
CA ASP A 132 0.14 -7.04 6.10
C ASP A 132 -0.63 -8.22 6.74
N PHE A 133 -1.96 -8.06 6.77
CA PHE A 133 -2.85 -8.83 7.63
C PHE A 133 -3.12 -10.23 7.06
N HIS A 134 -2.47 -11.24 7.62
CA HIS A 134 -2.63 -12.65 7.28
C HIS A 134 -3.50 -13.41 8.30
N THR A 135 -3.56 -12.92 9.53
CA THR A 135 -4.31 -13.55 10.63
C THR A 135 -4.87 -12.51 11.59
N ARG A 136 -5.95 -12.88 12.30
CA ARG A 136 -6.58 -12.05 13.35
C ARG A 136 -5.64 -11.55 14.46
N ARG A 137 -4.48 -12.20 14.66
CA ARG A 137 -3.51 -11.81 15.69
C ARG A 137 -2.67 -10.58 15.29
N GLN A 138 -2.73 -10.17 14.03
CA GLN A 138 -2.03 -9.00 13.50
C GLN A 138 -2.88 -7.73 13.56
N LEU A 139 -4.09 -7.79 14.13
CA LEU A 139 -4.90 -6.61 14.34
C LEU A 139 -4.16 -5.64 15.25
N PHE A 140 -3.89 -4.45 14.74
CA PHE A 140 -3.11 -3.41 15.39
C PHE A 140 -3.70 -2.05 14.97
N PRO A 141 -3.73 -1.04 15.85
CA PRO A 141 -4.42 0.23 15.57
C PRO A 141 -3.59 1.16 14.67
N LEU A 142 -3.15 0.64 13.53
CA LEU A 142 -2.37 1.32 12.49
C LEU A 142 -3.23 1.46 11.24
N ALA A 143 -3.33 2.67 10.71
CA ALA A 143 -4.17 2.97 9.57
C ALA A 143 -3.56 4.04 8.67
N MET A 144 -4.04 4.09 7.43
CA MET A 144 -4.00 5.31 6.64
C MET A 144 -5.27 6.11 6.93
N THR A 145 -5.11 7.37 7.31
CA THR A 145 -6.21 8.28 7.61
C THR A 145 -6.31 9.35 6.54
N LEU A 146 -7.55 9.67 6.18
CA LEU A 146 -7.91 10.74 5.27
C LEU A 146 -9.16 11.44 5.79
N GLU A 147 -9.33 12.70 5.42
CA GLU A 147 -10.56 13.44 5.70
C GLU A 147 -11.57 13.18 4.59
N ALA A 148 -12.77 12.76 4.97
CA ALA A 148 -13.88 12.54 4.04
C ALA A 148 -15.16 13.12 4.63
N GLU A 149 -15.86 13.96 3.85
CA GLU A 149 -17.16 14.54 4.24
C GLU A 149 -18.31 13.53 4.05
N THR A 150 -18.12 12.58 3.14
CA THR A 150 -19.10 11.54 2.79
C THR A 150 -18.47 10.15 2.89
N ALA A 151 -19.30 9.11 2.81
CA ALA A 151 -18.82 7.74 2.77
C ALA A 151 -17.82 7.56 1.60
N PRO A 152 -16.60 7.05 1.86
CA PRO A 152 -15.56 7.00 0.85
C PRO A 152 -15.89 5.96 -0.23
N THR A 153 -15.80 6.38 -1.49
CA THR A 153 -15.74 5.51 -2.67
C THR A 153 -14.29 5.24 -3.06
N THR A 154 -14.05 4.21 -3.88
CA THR A 154 -12.71 3.95 -4.46
C THR A 154 -12.17 5.19 -5.18
N ALA A 155 -13.00 5.86 -5.97
CA ALA A 155 -12.63 7.10 -6.66
C ALA A 155 -12.23 8.23 -5.69
N SER A 156 -13.02 8.44 -4.63
CA SER A 156 -12.70 9.48 -3.62
C SER A 156 -11.40 9.16 -2.86
N LEU A 157 -11.09 7.88 -2.63
CA LEU A 157 -9.83 7.48 -2.02
C LEU A 157 -8.65 7.75 -2.95
N ILE A 158 -8.78 7.41 -4.24
CA ILE A 158 -7.77 7.71 -5.26
C ILE A 158 -7.51 9.22 -5.31
N GLU A 159 -8.57 10.04 -5.30
CA GLU A 159 -8.46 11.50 -5.29
C GLU A 159 -7.78 12.03 -4.01
N ALA A 160 -8.14 11.50 -2.84
CA ALA A 160 -7.51 11.88 -1.57
C ALA A 160 -6.00 11.56 -1.58
N ILE A 161 -5.64 10.38 -2.08
CA ILE A 161 -4.25 9.96 -2.24
C ILE A 161 -3.53 10.89 -3.25
N ALA A 162 -4.13 11.15 -4.42
CA ALA A 162 -3.55 12.03 -5.44
C ALA A 162 -3.35 13.46 -4.94
N SER A 163 -4.28 13.98 -4.14
CA SER A 163 -4.18 15.29 -3.47
C SER A 163 -3.28 15.29 -2.24
N ARG A 164 -2.65 14.15 -1.91
CA ARG A 164 -1.76 13.97 -0.75
C ARG A 164 -2.43 14.33 0.59
N ARG A 165 -3.76 14.21 0.68
CA ARG A 165 -4.57 14.45 1.89
C ARG A 165 -4.75 13.15 2.69
N VAL A 166 -3.69 12.36 2.75
CA VAL A 166 -3.65 11.09 3.46
C VAL A 166 -2.40 11.02 4.32
N ARG A 167 -2.48 10.41 5.49
CA ARG A 167 -1.33 10.19 6.36
C ARG A 167 -1.40 8.83 7.06
N PRO A 168 -0.28 8.16 7.30
CA PRO A 168 -0.22 7.02 8.19
C PRO A 168 -0.32 7.47 9.65
N GLU A 169 -1.15 6.83 10.46
CA GLU A 169 -1.26 7.13 11.88
C GLU A 169 -1.48 5.88 12.75
N MET A 170 -1.11 6.00 14.02
CA MET A 170 -1.45 5.04 15.06
C MET A 170 -2.14 5.78 16.21
N LEU A 171 -3.40 5.44 16.48
CA LEU A 171 -4.20 6.06 17.56
C LEU A 171 -4.20 7.61 17.52
N GLY A 172 -4.24 8.20 16.31
CA GLY A 172 -4.25 9.65 16.10
C GLY A 172 -2.88 10.32 16.10
N PHE A 173 -1.79 9.58 16.32
CA PHE A 173 -0.43 10.09 16.16
C PHE A 173 0.09 9.80 14.76
N ASP A 174 0.64 10.82 14.09
CA ASP A 174 1.27 10.65 12.79
C ASP A 174 2.46 9.68 12.90
N ALA A 175 2.62 8.79 11.93
CA ALA A 175 3.76 7.87 11.90
C ALA A 175 5.09 8.62 11.87
N ALA A 176 5.16 9.82 11.28
CA ALA A 176 6.37 10.64 11.29
C ALA A 176 6.84 10.98 12.71
N ASP A 177 5.92 11.35 13.60
CA ASP A 177 6.24 11.68 15.01
C ASP A 177 6.74 10.45 15.79
N LEU A 178 6.33 9.26 15.36
CA LEU A 178 6.70 7.99 15.99
C LEU A 178 8.03 7.42 15.46
N ALA A 179 8.49 7.88 14.29
CA ALA A 179 9.71 7.38 13.69
C ALA A 179 10.93 7.74 14.54
N ASP A 180 11.03 8.99 14.98
CA ASP A 180 12.17 9.48 15.76
C ASP A 180 11.93 9.46 17.29
N GLY A 181 10.70 9.12 17.69
CA GLY A 181 10.23 9.16 19.08
C GLY A 181 9.64 10.53 19.43
N PHE A 182 8.72 10.56 20.40
CA PHE A 182 8.14 11.82 20.84
C PHE A 182 9.23 12.76 21.36
N PRO A 183 9.18 14.06 21.02
CA PRO A 183 9.99 15.05 21.72
C PRO A 183 9.74 14.88 23.22
N ALA A 184 10.80 14.84 24.02
CA ALA A 184 10.63 14.84 25.47
C ALA A 184 9.78 16.05 25.85
N ALA A 185 8.69 15.84 26.59
CA ALA A 185 7.90 16.92 27.12
C ALA A 185 8.82 17.78 28.01
N THR A 186 9.15 18.98 27.56
CA THR A 186 9.91 19.99 28.31
C THR A 186 9.01 20.71 29.30
#